data_AF-A0A179B6J7-F1
#
_entry.id   AF-A0A179B6J7-F1
#
_cell.length_a   1.000
_cell.length_b   1.000
_cell.length_c   1.000
_cell.angle_alpha   90.00
_cell.angle_beta   90.00
_cell.angle_gamma   90.00
#
_symmetry.space_group_name_H-M   'P 1'
#
loop_
_entity.id
_entity.type
_entity.pdbx_description
1 polymer ?
#
loop_
_entity_poly.entity_id
_entity_poly.type
_entity_poly.pdbx_seq_one_letter_code
_entity_poly.pdbx_strand_id
1 'polypeptide(L)'
;MHVDADNRVLNEDAHARQCALLQTINQRNFGYFEQELLKKLGLEQEIKSIDVEIKDVRRLAATSPTLEGKLSWQKKQRELEARRGKLRRDLFARQDEVKAQHNDLITQLEGQQQQVEEYTLFTIEWELK
;
A
#
# COMPACT_ATOMS: atom_id res chain seq x y z
N MET A 1 -41.44 -23.12 -17.20
CA MET A 1 -41.59 -22.16 -16.08
C MET A 1 -40.81 -22.56 -14.84
N HIS A 2 -40.72 -23.84 -14.45
CA HIS A 2 -39.97 -24.24 -13.24
C HIS A 2 -38.44 -24.25 -13.44
N VAL A 3 -37.97 -24.74 -14.59
CA VAL A 3 -36.53 -24.82 -14.94
C VAL A 3 -35.86 -23.44 -15.05
N ASP A 4 -36.59 -22.43 -15.57
CA ASP A 4 -36.10 -21.05 -15.65
C ASP A 4 -35.92 -20.42 -14.26
N ALA A 5 -36.72 -20.83 -13.28
CA ALA A 5 -36.63 -20.35 -11.91
C ALA A 5 -35.41 -20.95 -11.19
N ASP A 6 -35.15 -22.25 -11.37
CA ASP A 6 -34.00 -22.92 -10.76
C ASP A 6 -32.66 -22.41 -11.30
N ASN A 7 -32.58 -22.15 -12.61
CA ASN A 7 -31.37 -21.59 -13.24
C ASN A 7 -31.11 -20.15 -12.77
N ARG A 8 -32.18 -19.39 -12.54
CA ARG A 8 -32.10 -18.03 -12.01
C ARG A 8 -31.63 -18.01 -10.56
N VAL A 9 -32.11 -18.93 -9.72
CA VAL A 9 -31.68 -19.08 -8.31
C VAL A 9 -30.20 -19.47 -8.23
N LEU A 10 -29.74 -20.40 -9.07
CA LEU A 10 -28.32 -20.79 -9.13
C LEU A 10 -27.41 -19.62 -9.53
N ASN A 11 -27.83 -18.83 -10.52
CA ASN A 11 -27.07 -17.67 -10.97
C ASN A 11 -27.05 -16.55 -9.93
N GLU A 12 -28.17 -16.32 -9.23
CA GLU A 12 -28.27 -15.38 -8.11
C GLU A 12 -27.35 -15.81 -6.93
N ASP A 13 -27.28 -17.10 -6.58
CA ASP A 13 -26.38 -17.64 -5.55
C ASP A 13 -24.89 -17.53 -5.95
N ALA A 14 -24.55 -17.83 -7.21
CA ALA A 14 -23.19 -17.66 -7.73
C ALA A 14 -22.74 -16.20 -7.67
N HIS A 15 -23.59 -15.26 -8.11
CA HIS A 15 -23.33 -13.83 -8.01
C HIS A 15 -23.19 -13.36 -6.56
N ALA A 16 -24.05 -13.83 -5.65
CA ALA A 16 -23.97 -13.48 -4.24
C ALA A 16 -22.63 -13.90 -3.61
N ARG A 17 -22.15 -15.10 -3.93
CA ARG A 17 -20.84 -15.61 -3.46
C ARG A 17 -19.68 -14.81 -4.05
N GLN A 18 -19.75 -14.46 -5.33
CA GLN A 18 -18.73 -13.63 -5.97
C GLN A 18 -18.66 -12.23 -5.32
N CYS A 19 -19.81 -11.59 -5.09
CA CYS A 19 -19.90 -10.30 -4.40
C CYS A 19 -19.32 -10.38 -2.98
N ALA A 20 -19.67 -11.41 -2.21
CA ALA A 20 -19.15 -11.61 -0.86
C ALA A 20 -17.62 -11.80 -0.83
N LEU A 21 -17.07 -12.55 -1.80
CA LEU A 21 -15.64 -12.75 -1.94
C LEU A 21 -14.92 -11.43 -2.27
N LEU A 22 -15.43 -10.68 -3.26
CA LEU A 22 -14.87 -9.38 -3.64
C LEU A 22 -14.92 -8.38 -2.49
N GLN A 23 -16.00 -8.37 -1.72
CA GLN A 23 -16.14 -7.48 -0.56
C GLN A 23 -15.12 -7.81 0.54
N THR A 24 -14.87 -9.11 0.77
CA THR A 24 -13.85 -9.58 1.71
C THR A 24 -12.44 -9.21 1.26
N ILE A 25 -12.13 -9.37 -0.03
CA ILE A 25 -10.83 -8.98 -0.62
C ILE A 25 -10.62 -7.47 -0.48
N ASN A 26 -11.63 -6.66 -0.81
CA ASN A 26 -11.55 -5.21 -0.69
C ASN A 26 -11.34 -4.74 0.76
N GLN A 27 -12.01 -5.35 1.75
CA GLN A 27 -11.77 -5.04 3.16
C GLN A 27 -10.34 -5.34 3.60
N ARG A 28 -9.78 -6.49 3.19
CA ARG A 28 -8.39 -6.85 3.50
C ARG A 28 -7.41 -5.88 2.83
N ASN A 29 -7.63 -5.58 1.55
CA ASN A 29 -6.80 -4.62 0.80
C ASN A 29 -6.81 -3.24 1.44
N PHE A 30 -7.98 -2.77 1.92
CA PHE A 30 -8.10 -1.51 2.64
C PHE A 30 -7.28 -1.51 3.94
N GLY A 31 -7.34 -2.58 4.74
CA GLY A 31 -6.53 -2.70 5.96
C GLY A 31 -5.03 -2.70 5.70
N TYR A 32 -4.56 -3.37 4.64
CA TYR A 32 -3.15 -3.32 4.23
C TYR A 32 -2.74 -1.91 3.78
N PHE A 33 -3.62 -1.22 3.03
CA PHE A 33 -3.38 0.15 2.60
C PHE A 33 -3.24 1.11 3.78
N GLU A 34 -4.12 1.03 4.79
CA GLU A 34 -4.04 1.85 5.99
C GLU A 34 -2.73 1.63 6.76
N GLN A 35 -2.31 0.38 6.93
CA GLN A 35 -1.03 0.06 7.60
C GLN A 35 0.17 0.66 6.85
N GLU A 36 0.16 0.58 5.52
CA GLU A 36 1.25 1.11 4.71
C GLU A 36 1.25 2.66 4.71
N LEU A 37 0.06 3.28 4.72
CA LEU A 37 -0.09 4.72 4.88
C LEU A 37 0.46 5.20 6.23
N LEU A 38 0.12 4.51 7.32
CA LEU A 38 0.63 4.82 8.66
C LEU A 38 2.15 4.73 8.74
N LYS A 39 2.75 3.70 8.12
CA LYS A 39 4.21 3.54 8.05
C LYS A 39 4.88 4.66 7.25
N LYS A 40 4.30 5.09 6.13
CA LYS A 40 4.80 6.21 5.32
C LYS A 40 4.75 7.53 6.10
N LEU A 41 3.61 7.83 6.72
CA LEU A 41 3.43 9.02 7.55
C LEU A 41 4.43 9.07 8.71
N GLY A 42 4.71 7.92 9.33
CA GLY A 42 5.70 7.79 10.40
C GLY A 42 7.12 8.17 9.95
N LEU A 43 7.57 7.66 8.80
CA LEU A 43 8.89 8.00 8.24
C LEU A 43 9.00 9.47 7.87
N GLU A 44 7.96 10.05 7.26
CA GLU A 44 7.93 11.48 6.92
C GLU A 44 7.99 12.37 8.16
N GLN A 45 7.26 12.00 9.21
CA GLN A 45 7.26 12.72 10.48
C GLN A 45 8.61 12.63 11.19
N GLU A 46 9.26 11.46 11.15
CA GLU A 46 10.60 11.26 11.72
C GLU A 46 11.66 12.09 10.97
N ILE A 47 11.61 12.12 9.63
CA ILE A 47 12.50 12.96 8.82
C ILE A 47 12.30 14.45 9.17
N LYS A 48 11.05 14.91 9.28
CA LYS A 48 10.73 16.29 9.70
C LYS A 48 11.28 16.59 11.09
N SER A 49 11.13 15.67 12.04
CA SER A 49 11.66 15.85 13.40
C SER A 49 13.19 15.96 13.40
N ILE A 50 13.88 15.16 12.60
CA ILE A 50 15.35 15.24 12.48
C ILE A 50 15.78 16.56 11.83
N ASP A 51 15.05 17.06 10.82
CA ASP A 51 15.36 18.35 10.20
C ASP A 51 15.23 19.51 11.21
N VAL A 52 14.26 19.44 12.14
CA VAL A 52 14.15 20.39 13.26
C VAL A 52 15.33 20.23 14.22
N GLU A 53 15.69 19.00 14.61
CA GLU A 53 16.80 18.75 15.55
C GLU A 53 18.15 19.21 14.96
N ILE A 54 18.39 19.02 13.66
CA ILE A 54 19.59 19.53 12.97
C ILE A 54 19.65 21.07 13.06
N LYS A 55 18.51 21.75 12.88
CA LYS A 55 18.44 23.20 12.98
C LYS A 55 18.77 23.68 14.40
N ASP A 56 18.27 22.98 15.42
CA ASP A 56 18.56 23.27 16.82
C ASP A 56 20.02 23.01 17.19
N VAL A 57 20.59 21.87 16.76
CA VAL A 57 22.01 21.56 16.95
C VAL A 57 22.90 22.62 16.33
N ARG A 58 22.60 23.08 15.11
CA ARG A 58 23.35 24.16 14.46
C ARG A 58 23.28 25.48 15.24
N ARG A 59 22.10 25.82 15.78
CA ARG A 59 21.91 27.00 16.63
C ARG A 59 22.75 26.90 17.91
N LEU A 60 22.70 25.75 18.60
CA LEU A 60 23.45 25.51 19.84
C LEU A 60 24.96 25.47 19.63
N ALA A 61 25.41 24.91 18.49
CA ALA A 61 26.81 24.91 18.09
C ALA A 61 27.36 26.34 17.91
N ALA A 62 26.57 27.23 17.29
CA ALA A 62 26.95 28.61 17.06
C ALA A 62 27.11 29.40 18.36
N THR A 63 26.32 29.07 19.39
CA THR A 63 26.38 29.72 20.71
C THR A 63 27.37 29.07 21.69
N SER A 64 28.02 27.96 21.29
CA SER A 64 28.91 27.22 22.19
C SER A 64 30.20 28.00 22.46
N PRO A 65 30.56 28.25 23.74
CA PRO A 65 31.75 29.03 24.10
C PRO A 65 33.04 28.21 24.08
N THR A 66 32.97 26.88 24.04
CA THR A 66 34.14 25.98 24.13
C THR A 66 34.36 25.19 22.83
N LEU A 67 35.62 24.89 22.52
CA LEU A 67 35.98 24.08 21.35
C LEU A 67 35.46 22.65 21.47
N GLU A 68 35.51 22.08 22.68
CA GLU A 68 34.99 20.74 22.99
C GLU A 68 33.46 20.66 22.81
N GLY A 69 32.73 21.71 23.24
CA GLY A 69 31.31 21.84 22.99
C GLY A 69 30.99 21.94 21.49
N LYS A 70 31.74 22.75 20.74
CA LYS A 70 31.59 22.82 19.27
C LYS A 70 31.82 21.45 18.60
N LEU A 71 32.83 20.70 19.06
CA LEU A 71 33.14 19.38 18.52
C LEU A 71 32.03 18.36 18.81
N SER A 72 31.45 18.37 20.02
CA SER A 72 30.34 17.48 20.37
C SER A 72 29.08 17.81 19.55
N TRP A 73 28.76 19.09 19.33
CA TRP A 73 27.67 19.49 18.46
C TRP A 73 27.89 19.09 16.99
N GLN A 74 29.13 19.21 16.48
CA GLN A 74 29.47 18.80 15.12
C GLN A 74 29.31 17.27 14.93
N LYS A 75 29.70 16.47 15.94
CA LYS A 75 29.48 15.01 15.94
C LYS A 75 27.98 14.69 15.90
N LYS A 76 27.20 15.30 16.80
CA LYS A 76 25.75 15.10 16.85
C LYS A 76 25.06 15.52 15.55
N GLN A 77 25.49 16.61 14.92
CA GLN A 77 24.98 17.02 13.61
C GLN A 77 25.24 15.96 12.52
N ARG A 78 26.45 15.39 12.46
CA ARG A 78 26.78 14.34 11.48
C ARG A 78 25.94 13.08 11.69
N GLU A 79 25.70 12.68 12.93
CA GLU A 79 24.86 11.53 13.26
C GLU A 79 23.41 11.74 12.80
N LEU A 80 22.85 12.93 13.06
CA LEU A 80 21.50 13.29 12.60
C LEU A 80 21.41 13.34 11.07
N GLU A 81 22.41 13.90 10.40
CA GLU A 81 22.47 13.95 8.93
C GLU A 81 22.56 12.53 8.32
N ALA A 82 23.33 11.62 8.94
CA ALA A 82 23.42 10.22 8.54
C ALA A 82 22.08 9.49 8.72
N ARG A 83 21.41 9.67 9.88
CA ARG A 83 20.09 9.08 10.15
C ARG A 83 19.04 9.58 9.17
N ARG A 84 18.99 10.90 8.92
CA ARG A 84 18.11 11.49 7.91
C ARG A 84 18.33 10.89 6.53
N GLY A 85 19.60 10.75 6.13
CA GLY A 85 19.96 10.15 4.85
C GLY A 85 19.46 8.71 4.70
N LYS A 86 19.55 7.91 5.78
CA LYS A 86 19.02 6.55 5.80
C LYS A 86 17.49 6.54 5.65
N LEU A 87 16.77 7.31 6.46
CA LEU A 87 15.30 7.36 6.41
C LEU A 87 14.76 7.85 5.06
N ARG A 88 15.42 8.82 4.42
CA ARG A 88 15.03 9.27 3.07
C ARG A 88 15.19 8.15 2.05
N ARG A 89 16.29 7.38 2.10
CA ARG A 89 16.46 6.22 1.21
C ARG A 89 15.38 5.16 1.45
N ASP A 90 15.09 4.85 2.71
CA ASP A 90 14.06 3.87 3.07
C ASP A 90 12.66 4.32 2.59
N LEU A 91 12.36 5.62 2.70
CA LEU A 91 11.12 6.21 2.18
C LEU A 91 11.02 6.06 0.66
N PHE A 92 12.08 6.40 -0.08
CA PHE A 92 12.10 6.27 -1.54
C PHE A 92 11.99 4.82 -1.98
N ALA A 93 12.73 3.89 -1.35
CA ALA A 93 12.65 2.47 -1.66
C ALA A 93 11.23 1.92 -1.51
N ARG A 94 10.52 2.28 -0.43
CA ARG A 94 9.11 1.91 -0.24
C ARG A 94 8.17 2.57 -1.25
N GLN A 95 8.45 3.82 -1.64
CA GLN A 95 7.65 4.48 -2.68
C GLN A 95 7.81 3.79 -4.03
N ASP A 96 9.03 3.38 -4.38
CA ASP A 96 9.33 2.68 -5.62
C ASP A 96 8.72 1.28 -5.63
N GLU A 97 8.77 0.54 -4.51
CA GLU A 97 8.10 -0.75 -4.36
C GLU A 97 6.58 -0.64 -4.59
N VAL A 98 5.93 0.34 -3.95
CA VAL A 98 4.48 0.56 -4.13
C VAL A 98 4.15 0.95 -5.58
N LYS A 99 4.99 1.77 -6.22
CA LYS A 99 4.80 2.11 -7.65
C LYS A 99 4.96 0.90 -8.55
N ALA A 100 5.93 0.03 -8.27
CA ALA A 100 6.13 -1.21 -9.01
C ALA A 100 4.91 -2.13 -8.88
N GLN A 101 4.45 -2.37 -7.64
CA GLN A 101 3.25 -3.18 -7.39
C GLN A 101 2.00 -2.60 -8.07
N HIS A 102 1.85 -1.27 -8.07
CA HIS A 102 0.75 -0.60 -8.76
C HIS A 102 0.80 -0.80 -10.28
N ASN A 103 1.99 -0.66 -10.88
CA ASN A 103 2.17 -0.89 -12.31
C ASN A 103 1.92 -2.36 -12.68
N ASP A 104 2.41 -3.30 -11.87
CA ASP A 104 2.16 -4.73 -12.07
C ASP A 104 0.67 -5.06 -12.02
N LEU A 105 -0.07 -4.46 -11.08
CA LEU A 105 -1.52 -4.63 -10.97
C LEU A 105 -2.25 -4.04 -12.18
N ILE A 106 -1.82 -2.87 -12.68
CA ILE A 106 -2.36 -2.29 -13.92
C ILE A 106 -2.13 -3.25 -15.09
N THR A 107 -0.91 -3.74 -15.28
CA THR A 107 -0.59 -4.68 -16.36
C THR A 107 -1.41 -5.96 -16.26
N GLN A 108 -1.64 -6.48 -15.05
CA GLN A 108 -2.51 -7.64 -14.83
C GLN A 108 -3.98 -7.34 -15.19
N LEU A 109 -4.50 -6.18 -14.79
CA LEU A 109 -5.87 -5.77 -15.11
C LEU A 109 -6.07 -5.53 -16.60
N GLU A 110 -5.11 -4.88 -17.25
CA GLU A 110 -5.10 -4.68 -18.71
C GLU A 110 -5.07 -6.03 -19.46
N GLY A 111 -4.32 -7.02 -18.94
CA GLY A 111 -4.30 -8.37 -19.48
C GLY A 111 -5.60 -9.16 -19.25
N GLN A 112 -6.27 -8.99 -18.11
CA GLN A 112 -7.57 -9.63 -17.83
C GLN A 112 -8.74 -8.97 -18.59
N GLN A 113 -8.60 -7.71 -18.99
CA GLN A 113 -9.60 -7.02 -19.79
C GLN A 113 -9.69 -7.58 -21.23
N GLN A 114 -8.72 -8.39 -21.66
CA GLN A 114 -8.79 -9.15 -22.91
C GLN A 114 -9.57 -10.47 -22.72
N GLN A 115 -10.87 -10.38 -23.06
CA GLN A 115 -11.79 -11.44 -23.46
C GLN A 115 -12.07 -12.60 -22.48
N VAL A 116 -13.18 -12.46 -21.75
CA VAL A 116 -13.98 -13.62 -21.33
C VAL A 116 -14.97 -13.90 -22.47
N GLU A 117 -14.73 -14.97 -23.23
CA GLU A 117 -15.72 -15.50 -24.18
C GLU A 117 -16.50 -16.62 -23.49
N GLU A 118 -17.80 -16.40 -23.28
CA GLU A 118 -18.70 -17.36 -22.66
C GLU A 118 -19.32 -18.25 -23.75
N TYR A 119 -19.01 -19.55 -23.73
CA TYR A 119 -19.54 -20.54 -24.67
C TYR A 119 -20.45 -21.54 -23.95
N THR A 120 -21.71 -21.60 -24.32
CA THR A 120 -22.64 -22.63 -23.84
C THR A 120 -22.28 -23.98 -24.48
N LEU A 121 -21.64 -24.87 -23.72
CA LEU A 121 -21.19 -26.19 -24.19
C LEU A 121 -22.31 -27.23 -24.24
N PHE A 122 -23.27 -27.17 -23.31
CA PHE A 122 -24.46 -28.01 -23.31
C PHE A 122 -25.53 -27.40 -22.41
N THR A 123 -26.79 -27.75 -22.70
CA THR A 123 -27.95 -27.44 -21.88
C THR A 123 -28.51 -28.76 -21.37
N ILE A 124 -28.72 -28.87 -20.05
CA ILE A 124 -29.39 -30.04 -19.47
C ILE A 124 -30.85 -29.69 -19.23
N GLU A 125 -31.75 -30.44 -19.86
CA GLU A 125 -33.18 -30.39 -19.57
C GLU A 125 -33.57 -31.63 -18.77
N TRP A 126 -34.41 -31.42 -17.75
CA TRP A 126 -34.98 -32.49 -16.93
C TRP A 126 -36.49 -32.41 -17.03
N GLU A 127 -37.13 -33.56 -17.18
CA GLU A 127 -38.58 -33.70 -17.15
C GLU A 127 -38.97 -34.52 -15.91
N LEU A 128 -39.88 -33.97 -15.09
CA LEU A 128 -40.44 -34.69 -13.96
C LEU A 128 -41.71 -35.42 -14.43
N LYS A 129 -41.77 -36.74 -14.24
CA LYS A 129 -42.97 -37.56 -14.47
C LYS A 129 -44.00 -37.35 -13.36
#